data_AF-A0A959XTL9-F1
#
_entry.id   AF-A0A959XTL9-F1
#
_cell.length_a   1.000
_cell.length_b   1.000
_cell.length_c   1.000
_cell.angle_alpha   90.00
_cell.angle_beta   90.00
_cell.angle_gamma   90.00
#
_symmetry.space_group_name_H-M   'P 1'
#
loop_
_entity.id
_entity.type
_entity.pdbx_description
1 polymer ?
#
loop_
_entity_poly.entity_id
_entity_poly.type
_entity_poly.pdbx_seq_one_letter_code
_entity_poly.pdbx_strand_id
1 'polypeptide(L)'
;MRPDHARDLSKILFLDIETVPQHYAWGDLDERSAKLFSDKTRFEQERNSRTAEEIYGEKGGILAEFGKIICIGVGSLNQGKDGLAMRITSFHGDNEAEVLRQFVDLLDKHYNSDEHWLCGHNGKEFDFPYIARRCVVNRIPLPRLLDIAGLKPWEVGHLDTMNLWSFGDRKAYTSLALLTHILGIPTPKDDISGADVARVYYEDKDLERIATYCKKDVVATAQLFLRLTGRELVPEERVALV
;
A
#
# COMPACT_ATOMS: atom_id res chain seq x y z
N MET A 1 -12.67 -2.21 25.44
CA MET A 1 -11.21 -2.15 25.22
C MET A 1 -10.97 -2.54 23.77
N ARG A 2 -10.26 -1.75 22.94
CA ARG A 2 -10.08 -2.14 21.52
C ARG A 2 -9.28 -3.45 21.48
N PRO A 3 -9.69 -4.48 20.71
CA PRO A 3 -8.96 -5.75 20.61
C PRO A 3 -7.49 -5.58 20.16
N ASP A 4 -7.17 -4.47 19.52
CA ASP A 4 -5.87 -4.20 18.89
C ASP A 4 -4.72 -3.95 19.91
N HIS A 5 -5.03 -3.64 21.17
CA HIS A 5 -4.02 -3.43 22.21
C HIS A 5 -3.37 -4.75 22.70
N ALA A 6 -3.96 -5.90 22.39
CA ALA A 6 -3.51 -7.22 22.86
C ALA A 6 -2.80 -8.06 21.77
N ARG A 7 -2.64 -7.55 20.55
CA ARG A 7 -1.98 -8.31 19.47
C ARG A 7 -0.46 -8.33 19.65
N ASP A 8 0.12 -9.50 19.38
CA ASP A 8 1.56 -9.67 19.20
C ASP A 8 2.00 -8.93 17.93
N LEU A 9 2.82 -7.89 18.09
CA LEU A 9 3.30 -7.04 17.00
C LEU A 9 4.13 -7.82 15.97
N SER A 10 4.76 -8.93 16.36
CA SER A 10 5.53 -9.79 15.46
C SER A 10 4.66 -10.52 14.43
N LYS A 11 3.34 -10.57 14.66
CA LYS A 11 2.37 -11.19 13.76
C LYS A 11 1.78 -10.23 12.73
N ILE A 12 2.17 -8.95 12.77
CA ILE A 12 1.65 -7.91 11.88
C ILE A 12 2.74 -7.57 10.84
N LEU A 13 2.41 -7.70 9.56
CA LEU A 13 3.20 -7.18 8.46
C LEU A 13 2.62 -5.83 8.04
N PHE A 14 3.41 -4.77 8.16
CA PHE A 14 3.07 -3.45 7.65
C PHE A 14 3.45 -3.37 6.18
N LEU A 15 2.64 -2.72 5.35
CA LEU A 15 2.94 -2.57 3.93
C LEU A 15 2.33 -1.33 3.33
N ASP A 16 2.89 -0.97 2.18
CA ASP A 16 2.45 0.06 1.26
C ASP A 16 2.85 -0.36 -0.17
N ILE A 17 2.13 0.09 -1.20
CA ILE A 17 2.43 -0.22 -2.60
C ILE A 17 2.57 1.03 -3.47
N GLU A 18 3.48 0.95 -4.44
CA GLU A 18 3.62 1.96 -5.48
C GLU A 18 3.18 1.43 -6.82
N THR A 19 2.32 2.21 -7.47
CA THR A 19 1.65 1.81 -8.71
C THR A 19 1.84 2.86 -9.78
N VAL A 20 1.94 2.39 -11.02
CA VAL A 20 2.09 3.23 -12.22
C VAL A 20 1.13 2.74 -13.29
N PRO A 21 0.68 3.60 -14.22
CA PRO A 21 -0.13 3.13 -15.34
C PRO A 21 0.66 2.10 -16.16
N GLN A 22 0.01 1.11 -16.76
CA GLN A 22 0.69 0.12 -17.61
C GLN A 22 1.32 0.76 -18.86
N HIS A 23 0.68 1.81 -19.37
CA HIS A 23 1.14 2.66 -20.47
C HIS A 23 1.23 4.09 -19.95
N TYR A 24 2.36 4.77 -20.12
CA TYR A 24 2.52 6.08 -19.48
C TYR A 24 1.62 7.14 -20.11
N ALA A 25 1.60 7.21 -21.44
CA ALA A 25 0.75 8.13 -22.17
C ALA A 25 -0.56 7.47 -22.60
N TRP A 26 -1.64 8.25 -22.63
CA TRP A 26 -2.94 7.81 -23.16
C TRP A 26 -2.82 7.29 -24.60
N GLY A 27 -2.02 7.96 -25.43
CA GLY A 27 -1.80 7.58 -26.83
C GLY A 27 -1.12 6.22 -27.04
N ASP A 28 -0.53 5.65 -25.99
CA ASP A 28 0.08 4.32 -26.04
C ASP A 28 -0.90 3.19 -25.73
N LEU A 29 -2.14 3.52 -25.31
CA LEU A 29 -3.20 2.54 -25.09
C LEU A 29 -3.72 2.01 -26.43
N ASP A 30 -4.02 0.71 -26.47
CA ASP A 30 -4.82 0.17 -27.56
C ASP A 30 -6.27 0.68 -27.50
N GLU A 31 -6.95 0.69 -28.64
CA GLU A 31 -8.30 1.21 -28.79
C GLU A 31 -9.29 0.60 -27.79
N ARG A 32 -9.15 -0.70 -27.50
CA ARG A 32 -10.04 -1.39 -26.57
C ARG A 32 -9.79 -0.95 -25.13
N SER A 33 -8.52 -0.85 -24.71
CA SER A 33 -8.17 -0.38 -23.37
C SER A 33 -8.61 1.06 -23.13
N ALA A 34 -8.36 1.96 -24.10
CA ALA A 34 -8.81 3.35 -24.05
C ALA A 34 -10.35 3.44 -23.93
N LYS A 35 -11.08 2.65 -24.72
CA LYS A 35 -12.55 2.58 -24.64
C LYS A 35 -13.02 2.08 -23.27
N LEU A 36 -12.45 0.99 -22.75
CA LEU A 36 -12.82 0.42 -21.46
C LEU A 36 -12.54 1.38 -20.30
N PHE A 37 -11.42 2.12 -20.36
CA PHE A 37 -11.12 3.16 -19.38
C PHE A 37 -12.16 4.28 -19.42
N SER A 38 -12.49 4.74 -20.63
CA SER A 38 -13.51 5.77 -20.82
C SER A 38 -14.87 5.31 -20.28
N ASP A 39 -15.31 4.10 -20.60
CA ASP A 39 -16.58 3.55 -20.11
C ASP A 39 -16.61 3.45 -18.57
N LYS A 40 -15.51 3.02 -17.93
CA LYS A 40 -15.41 2.89 -16.47
C LYS A 40 -15.43 4.25 -15.75
N THR A 41 -14.87 5.29 -16.38
CA THR A 41 -14.72 6.63 -15.79
C THR A 41 -15.79 7.62 -16.25
N ARG A 42 -16.75 7.20 -17.08
CA ARG A 42 -17.77 8.06 -17.71
C ARG A 42 -18.45 9.03 -16.74
N PHE A 43 -18.88 8.55 -15.57
CA PHE A 43 -19.56 9.42 -14.60
C PHE A 43 -18.66 10.52 -14.04
N GLU A 44 -17.37 10.26 -13.90
CA GLU A 44 -16.40 11.26 -13.45
C GLU A 44 -16.08 12.27 -14.55
N GLN A 45 -15.99 11.80 -15.80
CA GLN A 45 -15.87 12.65 -16.98
C GLN A 45 -17.02 13.64 -17.05
N GLU A 46 -18.26 13.15 -16.94
CA GLU A 46 -19.48 13.96 -16.97
C GLU A 46 -19.54 14.95 -15.80
N ARG A 47 -19.30 14.48 -14.56
CA ARG A 47 -19.43 15.30 -13.36
C ARG A 47 -18.42 16.44 -13.32
N ASN A 48 -17.20 16.20 -13.79
CA ASN A 48 -16.10 17.15 -13.68
C ASN A 48 -15.79 17.85 -15.03
N SER A 49 -16.53 17.54 -16.10
CA SER A 49 -16.28 18.04 -17.47
C SER A 49 -14.84 17.79 -17.96
N ARG A 50 -14.36 16.56 -17.76
CA ARG A 50 -13.01 16.12 -18.13
C ARG A 50 -13.05 15.01 -19.15
N THR A 51 -12.03 14.95 -20.00
CA THR A 51 -11.82 13.86 -20.95
C THR A 51 -11.31 12.59 -20.26
N ALA A 52 -11.49 11.45 -20.91
CA ALA A 52 -10.92 10.18 -20.44
C ALA A 52 -9.38 10.24 -20.32
N GLU A 53 -8.71 10.95 -21.23
CA GLU A 53 -7.26 11.15 -21.22
C GLU A 53 -6.78 11.94 -19.99
N GLU A 54 -7.46 13.03 -19.65
CA GLU A 54 -7.13 13.81 -18.45
C GLU A 54 -7.31 12.99 -17.17
N ILE A 55 -8.37 12.17 -17.10
CA ILE A 55 -8.59 11.27 -15.97
C ILE A 55 -7.55 10.14 -15.95
N TYR A 56 -7.13 9.65 -17.12
CA TYR A 56 -6.10 8.62 -17.22
C TYR A 56 -4.76 9.09 -16.64
N GLY A 57 -4.37 10.34 -16.92
CA GLY A 57 -3.14 10.91 -16.35
C GLY A 57 -3.10 10.90 -14.82
N GLU A 58 -4.26 10.97 -14.17
CA GLU A 58 -4.36 10.92 -12.70
C GLU A 58 -4.65 9.52 -12.15
N LYS A 59 -5.45 8.73 -12.88
CA LYS A 59 -6.03 7.48 -12.37
C LYS A 59 -5.49 6.21 -12.99
N GLY A 60 -4.72 6.32 -14.07
CA GLY A 60 -4.18 5.16 -14.78
C GLY A 60 -3.35 4.25 -13.87
N GLY A 61 -2.59 4.82 -12.94
CA GLY A 61 -1.83 4.06 -11.94
C GLY A 61 -2.68 3.47 -10.82
N ILE A 62 -3.68 4.20 -10.33
CA ILE A 62 -4.46 3.81 -9.14
C ILE A 62 -5.68 2.92 -9.44
N LEU A 63 -5.98 2.63 -10.71
CA LEU A 63 -6.96 1.62 -11.11
C LEU A 63 -6.24 0.31 -11.49
N ALA A 64 -6.42 -0.73 -10.69
CA ALA A 64 -5.71 -2.01 -10.86
C ALA A 64 -5.93 -2.69 -12.23
N GLU A 65 -6.98 -2.33 -12.96
CA GLU A 65 -7.23 -2.83 -14.33
C GLU A 65 -6.32 -2.17 -15.38
N PHE A 66 -5.77 -0.98 -15.09
CA PHE A 66 -5.00 -0.15 -16.02
C PHE A 66 -3.59 0.19 -15.53
N GLY A 67 -3.31 -0.06 -14.24
CA GLY A 67 -2.01 0.11 -13.62
C GLY A 67 -1.29 -1.21 -13.37
N LYS A 68 -0.07 -1.08 -12.86
CA LYS A 68 0.78 -2.17 -12.41
C LYS A 68 1.52 -1.77 -11.12
N ILE A 69 1.81 -2.74 -10.28
CA ILE A 69 2.66 -2.56 -9.10
C ILE A 69 4.13 -2.61 -9.53
N ILE A 70 4.91 -1.61 -9.10
CA ILE A 70 6.36 -1.55 -9.33
C ILE A 70 7.17 -1.63 -8.04
N CYS A 71 6.54 -1.40 -6.88
CA CYS A 71 7.16 -1.58 -5.57
C CYS A 71 6.11 -2.02 -4.54
N ILE A 72 6.50 -2.94 -3.65
CA ILE A 72 5.78 -3.30 -2.44
C ILE A 72 6.77 -3.14 -1.28
N GLY A 73 6.56 -2.12 -0.45
CA GLY A 73 7.29 -1.96 0.80
C GLY A 73 6.68 -2.86 1.87
N VAL A 74 7.51 -3.49 2.69
CA VAL A 74 7.05 -4.32 3.81
C VAL A 74 7.88 -4.09 5.07
N GLY A 75 7.22 -4.18 6.23
CA GLY A 75 7.80 -3.88 7.52
C GLY A 75 7.34 -4.86 8.60
N SER A 76 8.29 -5.33 9.42
CA SER A 76 8.01 -6.20 10.57
C SER A 76 8.51 -5.56 11.87
N LEU A 77 7.78 -5.79 12.95
CA LEU A 77 8.15 -5.38 14.29
C LEU A 77 8.60 -6.60 15.09
N ASN A 78 9.75 -6.50 15.76
CA ASN A 78 10.28 -7.60 16.56
C ASN A 78 10.68 -7.09 17.95
N GLN A 79 10.30 -7.85 18.98
CA GLN A 79 10.72 -7.57 20.35
C GLN A 79 12.09 -8.20 20.61
N GLY A 80 13.13 -7.36 20.68
CA GLY A 80 14.48 -7.76 21.05
C GLY A 80 14.79 -7.50 22.54
N LYS A 81 16.01 -7.88 22.96
CA LYS A 81 16.50 -7.61 24.33
C LYS A 81 16.51 -6.12 24.65
N ASP A 82 16.86 -5.30 23.67
CA ASP A 82 16.98 -3.85 23.84
C ASP A 82 15.64 -3.12 23.63
N GLY A 83 14.53 -3.86 23.41
CA GLY A 83 13.17 -3.34 23.20
C GLY A 83 12.61 -3.64 21.80
N LEU A 84 11.60 -2.89 21.36
CA LEU A 84 10.97 -3.04 20.04
C LEU A 84 11.87 -2.49 18.92
N ALA A 85 12.04 -3.26 17.84
CA ALA A 85 12.79 -2.86 16.65
C ALA A 85 11.96 -3.08 15.38
N MET A 86 12.25 -2.31 14.34
CA MET A 86 11.56 -2.37 13.06
C MET A 86 12.55 -2.78 11.97
N ARG A 87 12.12 -3.69 11.10
CA ARG A 87 12.86 -4.09 9.91
C ARG A 87 11.99 -3.88 8.68
N ILE A 88 12.49 -3.08 7.74
CA ILE A 88 11.81 -2.72 6.51
C ILE A 88 12.63 -3.20 5.31
N THR A 89 11.96 -3.68 4.28
CA THR A 89 12.52 -4.00 2.97
C THR A 89 11.48 -3.69 1.90
N SER A 90 11.84 -3.77 0.63
CA SER A 90 10.92 -3.63 -0.50
C SER A 90 11.15 -4.73 -1.53
N PHE A 91 10.10 -5.10 -2.25
CA PHE A 91 10.16 -5.85 -3.50
C PHE A 91 9.83 -4.88 -4.62
N HIS A 92 10.74 -4.66 -5.56
CA HIS A 92 10.54 -3.72 -6.65
C HIS A 92 11.24 -4.19 -7.92
N GLY A 93 10.67 -3.82 -9.06
CA GLY A 93 11.19 -4.18 -10.37
C GLY A 93 10.25 -3.80 -11.50
N ASP A 94 10.77 -3.81 -12.73
CA ASP A 94 9.96 -3.57 -13.93
C ASP A 94 8.97 -4.71 -14.23
N ASN A 95 9.31 -5.92 -13.78
CA ASN A 95 8.49 -7.12 -13.93
C ASN A 95 7.56 -7.30 -12.73
N GLU A 96 6.33 -6.78 -12.84
CA GLU A 96 5.31 -6.89 -11.80
C GLU A 96 5.09 -8.33 -11.32
N ALA A 97 5.11 -9.32 -12.23
CA ALA A 97 4.89 -10.72 -11.85
C ALA A 97 6.00 -11.25 -10.93
N GLU A 98 7.23 -10.75 -11.06
CA GLU A 98 8.32 -11.09 -10.14
C GLU A 98 8.14 -10.42 -8.79
N VAL A 99 7.83 -9.13 -8.76
CA VAL A 99 7.53 -8.37 -7.53
C VAL A 99 6.42 -9.04 -6.73
N LEU A 100 5.32 -9.40 -7.39
CA LEU A 100 4.19 -10.09 -6.77
C LEU A 100 4.57 -11.47 -6.24
N ARG A 101 5.33 -12.26 -7.00
CA ARG A 101 5.76 -13.61 -6.54
C ARG A 101 6.64 -13.51 -5.29
N GLN A 102 7.58 -12.56 -5.25
CA GLN A 102 8.42 -12.37 -4.07
C GLN A 102 7.60 -12.00 -2.83
N PHE A 103 6.60 -11.13 -2.99
CA PHE A 103 5.70 -10.77 -1.90
C PHE A 103 4.79 -11.94 -1.46
N VAL A 104 4.19 -12.66 -2.41
CA VAL A 104 3.35 -13.84 -2.11
C VAL A 104 4.18 -14.93 -1.40
N ASP A 105 5.40 -15.19 -1.86
CA ASP A 105 6.33 -16.12 -1.22
C ASP A 105 6.63 -15.73 0.24
N LEU A 106 6.79 -14.43 0.52
CA LEU A 106 6.98 -13.94 1.90
C LEU A 106 5.76 -14.28 2.75
N LEU A 107 4.55 -14.01 2.25
CA LEU A 107 3.31 -14.28 2.97
C LEU A 107 3.13 -15.78 3.24
N ASP A 108 3.32 -16.62 2.22
CA ASP A 108 3.12 -18.06 2.33
C ASP A 108 4.16 -18.72 3.24
N LYS A 109 5.38 -18.17 3.34
CA LYS A 109 6.44 -18.69 4.23
C LYS A 109 6.31 -18.21 5.67
N HIS A 110 5.91 -16.95 5.89
CA HIS A 110 6.05 -16.29 7.19
C HIS A 110 4.75 -15.75 7.80
N TYR A 111 3.69 -15.57 7.00
CA TYR A 111 2.42 -14.97 7.42
C TYR A 111 1.20 -15.82 6.97
N ASN A 112 1.26 -17.13 7.22
CA ASN A 112 0.37 -18.12 6.62
C ASN A 112 -0.69 -18.74 7.56
N SER A 113 -0.97 -18.11 8.71
CA SER A 113 -1.92 -18.61 9.72
C SER A 113 -2.94 -17.56 10.17
N ASP A 114 -3.95 -17.98 10.94
CA ASP A 114 -5.00 -17.11 11.52
C ASP A 114 -4.50 -16.07 12.52
N GLU A 115 -3.26 -16.21 12.97
CA GLU A 115 -2.66 -15.25 13.90
C GLU A 115 -2.03 -14.05 13.18
N HIS A 116 -1.83 -14.14 11.87
CA HIS A 116 -1.10 -13.16 11.07
C HIS A 116 -2.02 -12.09 10.46
N TRP A 117 -1.50 -10.87 10.35
CA TRP A 117 -2.25 -9.72 9.89
C TRP A 117 -1.43 -8.87 8.91
N LEU A 118 -2.10 -8.29 7.92
CA LEU A 118 -1.55 -7.18 7.12
C LEU A 118 -2.02 -5.86 7.72
N CYS A 119 -1.18 -4.83 7.71
CA CYS A 119 -1.54 -3.48 8.12
C CYS A 119 -1.06 -2.46 7.10
N GLY A 120 -1.98 -1.60 6.64
CA GLY A 120 -1.66 -0.49 5.75
C GLY A 120 -2.31 0.80 6.22
N HIS A 121 -2.08 1.88 5.48
CA HIS A 121 -2.83 3.12 5.62
C HIS A 121 -3.81 3.24 4.44
N ASN A 122 -5.13 3.14 4.70
CA ASN A 122 -6.13 2.96 3.65
C ASN A 122 -5.98 1.65 2.84
N GLY A 123 -5.23 0.68 3.38
CA GLY A 123 -4.96 -0.60 2.71
C GLY A 123 -6.20 -1.43 2.40
N LYS A 124 -7.29 -1.29 3.18
CA LYS A 124 -8.54 -2.03 2.92
C LYS A 124 -9.28 -1.53 1.68
N GLU A 125 -9.18 -0.24 1.36
CA GLU A 125 -9.84 0.33 0.20
C GLU A 125 -8.91 0.44 -1.02
N PHE A 126 -7.59 0.31 -0.81
CA PHE A 126 -6.59 0.43 -1.86
C PHE A 126 -5.63 -0.77 -1.96
N ASP A 127 -4.60 -0.85 -1.12
CA ASP A 127 -3.46 -1.75 -1.28
C ASP A 127 -3.86 -3.22 -1.40
N PHE A 128 -4.59 -3.75 -0.42
CA PHE A 128 -4.94 -5.18 -0.37
C PHE A 128 -5.78 -5.63 -1.57
N PRO A 129 -6.90 -4.96 -1.92
CA PRO A 129 -7.64 -5.33 -3.12
C PRO A 129 -6.85 -5.07 -4.42
N TYR A 130 -5.96 -4.08 -4.46
CA TYR A 130 -5.11 -3.84 -5.63
C TYR A 130 -4.15 -5.02 -5.84
N ILE A 131 -3.39 -5.41 -4.82
CA ILE A 131 -2.47 -6.57 -4.88
C ILE A 131 -3.23 -7.83 -5.29
N ALA A 132 -4.39 -8.11 -4.67
CA ALA A 132 -5.18 -9.29 -5.00
C ALA A 132 -5.61 -9.31 -6.48
N ARG A 133 -6.11 -8.19 -7.00
CA ARG A 133 -6.48 -8.07 -8.43
C ARG A 133 -5.27 -8.27 -9.34
N ARG A 134 -4.11 -7.70 -9.00
CA ARG A 134 -2.89 -7.85 -9.80
C ARG A 134 -2.30 -9.26 -9.75
N CYS A 135 -2.43 -9.98 -8.64
CA CYS A 135 -2.15 -11.41 -8.58
C CYS A 135 -3.01 -12.19 -9.57
N VAL A 136 -4.33 -11.94 -9.60
CA VAL A 136 -5.25 -12.59 -10.56
C VAL A 136 -4.88 -12.26 -12.00
N VAL A 137 -4.61 -10.99 -12.32
CA VAL A 137 -4.18 -10.56 -13.66
C VAL A 137 -2.90 -11.29 -14.09
N ASN A 138 -1.93 -11.44 -13.17
CA ASN A 138 -0.66 -12.13 -13.42
C ASN A 138 -0.72 -13.66 -13.24
N ARG A 139 -1.91 -14.22 -12.99
CA ARG A 139 -2.14 -15.67 -12.76
C ARG A 139 -1.30 -16.23 -11.60
N ILE A 140 -1.12 -15.44 -10.56
CA ILE A 140 -0.46 -15.81 -9.32
C ILE A 140 -1.55 -16.22 -8.32
N PRO A 141 -1.47 -17.42 -7.71
CA PRO A 141 -2.41 -17.84 -6.66
C PRO A 141 -2.47 -16.81 -5.53
N LEU A 142 -3.68 -16.55 -5.02
CA LEU A 142 -3.84 -15.62 -3.91
C LEU A 142 -3.32 -16.26 -2.62
N PRO A 143 -2.43 -15.57 -1.87
CA PRO A 143 -2.09 -16.00 -0.53
C PRO A 143 -3.31 -15.85 0.37
N ARG A 144 -3.35 -16.65 1.44
CA ARG A 144 -4.48 -16.71 2.39
C ARG A 144 -4.94 -15.34 2.90
N LEU A 145 -3.99 -14.44 3.16
CA LEU A 145 -4.28 -13.09 3.66
C LEU A 145 -4.94 -12.17 2.63
N LEU A 146 -4.88 -12.49 1.33
CA LEU A 146 -5.51 -11.71 0.27
C LEU A 146 -6.77 -12.39 -0.30
N ASP A 147 -6.94 -13.70 -0.08
CA ASP A 147 -8.13 -14.44 -0.47
C ASP A 147 -9.26 -14.29 0.57
N ILE A 148 -9.92 -13.14 0.54
CA ILE A 148 -10.91 -12.75 1.55
C ILE A 148 -12.36 -12.90 1.10
N ALA A 149 -12.60 -13.37 -0.12
CA ALA A 149 -13.94 -13.48 -0.69
C ALA A 149 -14.79 -14.46 0.13
N GLY A 150 -15.95 -14.01 0.63
CA GLY A 150 -16.85 -14.83 1.44
C GLY A 150 -16.48 -14.95 2.91
N LEU A 151 -15.34 -14.39 3.34
CA LEU A 151 -14.99 -14.28 4.77
C LEU A 151 -15.90 -13.28 5.47
N LYS A 152 -16.20 -13.56 6.74
CA LYS A 152 -16.89 -12.61 7.61
C LYS A 152 -15.92 -11.49 8.00
N PRO A 153 -16.41 -10.27 8.31
CA PRO A 153 -15.53 -9.14 8.60
C PRO A 153 -14.50 -9.36 9.72
N TRP A 154 -14.78 -10.25 10.68
CA TRP A 154 -13.88 -10.60 11.79
C TRP A 154 -12.89 -11.72 11.47
N GLU A 155 -13.05 -12.43 10.36
CA GLU A 155 -12.13 -13.45 9.85
C GLU A 155 -11.05 -12.81 8.96
N VAL A 156 -11.25 -11.57 8.52
CA VAL A 156 -10.31 -10.83 7.66
C VAL A 156 -9.11 -10.36 8.48
N GLY A 157 -7.94 -10.91 8.18
CA GLY A 157 -6.64 -10.57 8.76
C GLY A 157 -6.06 -9.22 8.33
N HIS A 158 -6.88 -8.17 8.22
CA HIS A 158 -6.46 -6.84 7.77
C HIS A 158 -6.69 -5.77 8.83
N LEU A 159 -5.64 -4.99 9.07
CA LEU A 159 -5.60 -3.78 9.88
C LEU A 159 -5.43 -2.56 8.97
N ASP A 160 -5.99 -1.44 9.39
CA ASP A 160 -5.94 -0.21 8.61
C ASP A 160 -5.90 1.00 9.54
N THR A 161 -4.81 1.77 9.44
CA THR A 161 -4.59 2.94 10.31
C THR A 161 -5.59 4.07 10.02
N MET A 162 -6.10 4.20 8.79
CA MET A 162 -7.15 5.15 8.46
C MET A 162 -8.47 4.77 9.13
N ASN A 163 -8.79 3.46 9.17
CA ASN A 163 -9.96 2.98 9.91
C ASN A 163 -9.80 3.18 11.43
N LEU A 164 -8.61 2.95 11.99
CA LEU A 164 -8.33 3.23 13.40
C LEU A 164 -8.49 4.72 13.74
N TRP A 165 -8.12 5.60 12.82
CA TRP A 165 -8.32 7.05 12.94
C TRP A 165 -9.77 7.49 12.76
N SER A 166 -10.57 6.77 11.97
CA SER A 166 -11.93 7.21 11.64
C SER A 166 -12.85 7.37 12.86
N PHE A 167 -12.61 6.63 13.95
CA PHE A 167 -13.49 6.59 15.15
C PHE A 167 -14.98 6.43 14.82
N GLY A 168 -15.31 5.78 13.70
CA GLY A 168 -16.69 5.61 13.21
C GLY A 168 -17.18 6.67 12.22
N ASP A 169 -16.40 7.73 11.98
CA ASP A 169 -16.66 8.69 10.90
C ASP A 169 -16.21 8.12 9.54
N ARG A 170 -17.18 7.59 8.81
CA ARG A 170 -16.98 6.99 7.49
C ARG A 170 -16.57 7.98 6.39
N LYS A 171 -16.46 9.29 6.68
CA LYS A 171 -16.03 10.31 5.72
C LYS A 171 -14.63 10.87 6.02
N ALA A 172 -13.94 10.38 7.05
CA ALA A 172 -12.66 10.91 7.50
C ALA A 172 -11.45 10.39 6.71
N TYR A 173 -11.46 10.54 5.38
CA TYR A 173 -10.27 10.24 4.57
C TYR A 173 -9.16 11.24 4.92
N THR A 174 -8.05 10.74 5.48
CA THR A 174 -6.97 11.59 6.01
C THR A 174 -5.64 11.00 5.62
N SER A 175 -4.80 11.78 4.93
CA SER A 175 -3.48 11.32 4.47
C SER A 175 -2.55 10.91 5.61
N LEU A 176 -1.66 9.95 5.34
CA LEU A 176 -0.59 9.52 6.24
C LEU A 176 0.30 10.71 6.66
N ALA A 177 0.66 11.58 5.72
CA ALA A 177 1.45 12.78 5.96
C ALA A 177 0.77 13.73 6.97
N LEU A 178 -0.55 13.96 6.85
CA LEU A 178 -1.28 14.80 7.79
C LEU A 178 -1.33 14.16 9.18
N LEU A 179 -1.61 12.85 9.27
CA LEU A 179 -1.69 12.15 10.56
C LEU A 179 -0.36 12.10 11.29
N THR A 180 0.73 11.79 10.58
CA THR A 180 2.07 11.78 11.16
C THR A 180 2.47 13.16 11.67
N HIS A 181 2.16 14.22 10.92
CA HIS A 181 2.40 15.60 11.34
C HIS A 181 1.67 15.97 12.63
N ILE A 182 0.34 15.80 12.70
CA ILE A 182 -0.44 16.23 13.87
C ILE A 182 -0.16 15.37 15.11
N LEU A 183 0.30 14.12 14.92
CA LEU A 183 0.68 13.22 16.00
C LEU A 183 2.17 13.36 16.37
N GLY A 184 2.95 14.24 15.71
CA GLY A 184 4.37 14.40 16.01
C GLY A 184 5.17 13.11 15.82
N ILE A 185 4.81 12.32 14.81
CA ILE A 185 5.60 11.16 14.37
C ILE A 185 6.66 11.70 13.42
N PRO A 186 7.96 11.52 13.72
CA PRO A 186 9.01 11.98 12.83
C PRO A 186 8.95 11.18 11.53
N THR A 187 8.78 11.88 10.43
CA THR A 187 8.94 11.33 9.08
C THR A 187 10.06 12.09 8.40
N PRO A 188 10.97 11.41 7.67
CA PRO A 188 11.89 12.09 6.79
C PRO A 188 11.10 12.97 5.82
N LYS A 189 11.64 14.13 5.44
CA LYS A 189 11.09 14.85 4.30
C LYS A 189 11.34 14.03 3.05
N ASP A 190 10.27 13.74 2.32
CA ASP A 190 10.35 13.14 1.00
C ASP A 190 10.33 14.22 -0.06
N ASP A 191 11.04 13.94 -1.14
CA ASP A 191 11.19 14.80 -2.31
C ASP A 191 10.19 14.43 -3.42
N ILE A 192 9.42 13.35 -3.23
CA ILE A 192 8.35 12.90 -4.11
C ILE A 192 7.08 12.57 -3.30
N SER A 193 5.94 12.56 -3.99
CA SER A 193 4.65 12.10 -3.49
C SER A 193 4.08 11.00 -4.38
N GLY A 194 3.00 10.34 -3.96
CA GLY A 194 2.31 9.36 -4.80
C GLY A 194 1.91 9.86 -6.21
N ALA A 195 1.68 11.18 -6.37
CA ALA A 195 1.39 11.78 -7.68
C ALA A 195 2.62 11.83 -8.62
N ASP A 196 3.83 11.80 -8.06
CA ASP A 196 5.08 11.88 -8.80
C ASP A 196 5.57 10.50 -9.28
N VAL A 197 5.07 9.41 -8.69
CA VAL A 197 5.60 8.05 -8.87
C VAL A 197 5.63 7.62 -10.34
N ALA A 198 4.57 7.90 -11.10
CA ALA A 198 4.53 7.58 -12.52
C ALA A 198 5.60 8.34 -13.32
N ARG A 199 5.78 9.64 -13.04
CA ARG A 199 6.82 10.47 -13.68
C ARG A 199 8.22 9.97 -13.31
N VAL A 200 8.48 9.70 -12.04
CA VAL A 200 9.78 9.20 -11.56
C VAL A 200 10.11 7.85 -12.21
N TYR A 201 9.12 6.97 -12.33
CA TYR A 201 9.32 5.66 -12.96
C TYR A 201 9.56 5.76 -14.48
N TYR A 202 8.72 6.53 -15.19
CA TYR A 202 8.75 6.56 -16.65
C TYR A 202 9.75 7.55 -17.24
N GLU A 203 9.94 8.71 -16.63
CA GLU A 203 10.83 9.77 -17.11
C GLU A 203 12.20 9.70 -16.42
N ASP A 204 12.22 9.76 -15.08
CA ASP A 204 13.47 9.81 -14.31
C ASP A 204 14.18 8.45 -14.30
N LYS A 205 13.44 7.36 -14.57
CA LYS A 205 13.92 5.96 -14.51
C LYS A 205 14.54 5.58 -13.17
N ASP A 206 14.03 6.15 -12.08
CA ASP A 206 14.59 6.01 -10.74
C ASP A 206 13.71 5.16 -9.82
N LEU A 207 13.76 3.84 -10.06
CA LEU A 207 13.00 2.87 -9.26
C LEU A 207 13.49 2.79 -7.80
N GLU A 208 14.78 3.03 -7.56
CA GLU A 208 15.36 3.00 -6.21
C GLU A 208 14.84 4.15 -5.33
N ARG A 209 14.64 5.33 -5.92
CA ARG A 209 14.01 6.46 -5.24
C ARG A 209 12.57 6.14 -4.85
N ILE A 210 11.81 5.49 -5.73
CA ILE A 210 10.45 5.03 -5.42
C ILE A 210 10.46 3.97 -4.30
N ALA A 211 11.38 3.01 -4.36
CA ALA A 211 11.52 1.99 -3.33
C ALA A 211 11.88 2.62 -1.96
N THR A 212 12.74 3.63 -1.96
CA THR A 212 13.10 4.38 -0.74
C THR A 212 11.89 5.13 -0.18
N TYR A 213 11.11 5.79 -1.02
CA TYR A 213 9.86 6.46 -0.63
C TYR A 213 8.86 5.47 -0.01
N CYS A 214 8.57 4.37 -0.70
CA CYS A 214 7.64 3.34 -0.21
C CYS A 214 8.09 2.74 1.14
N LYS A 215 9.40 2.47 1.30
CA LYS A 215 9.94 2.01 2.59
C LYS A 215 9.70 3.00 3.73
N LYS A 216 9.79 4.32 3.48
CA LYS A 216 9.50 5.34 4.49
C LYS A 216 8.01 5.42 4.81
N ASP A 217 7.12 5.27 3.84
CA ASP A 217 5.67 5.21 4.07
C ASP A 217 5.28 3.98 4.91
N VAL A 218 5.96 2.85 4.76
CA VAL A 218 5.81 1.70 5.66
C VAL A 218 6.27 2.01 7.08
N VAL A 219 7.41 2.69 7.27
CA VAL A 219 7.86 3.15 8.61
C VAL A 219 6.80 4.05 9.23
N ALA A 220 6.34 5.06 8.50
CA ALA A 220 5.33 6.00 8.95
C ALA A 220 4.02 5.29 9.33
N THR A 221 3.58 4.32 8.55
CA THR A 221 2.39 3.50 8.82
C THR A 221 2.53 2.68 10.10
N ALA A 222 3.68 2.02 10.30
CA ALA A 222 3.94 1.25 11.51
C ALA A 222 4.01 2.15 12.76
N GLN A 223 4.68 3.29 12.68
CA GLN A 223 4.75 4.27 13.78
C GLN A 223 3.36 4.85 14.10
N LEU A 224 2.56 5.14 13.07
CA LEU A 224 1.17 5.60 13.22
C LEU A 224 0.32 4.54 13.92
N PHE A 225 0.45 3.27 13.54
CA PHE A 225 -0.23 2.17 14.23
C PHE A 225 0.15 2.10 15.71
N LEU A 226 1.44 2.19 16.04
CA LEU A 226 1.90 2.21 17.43
C LEU A 226 1.26 3.36 18.20
N ARG A 227 1.29 4.58 17.64
CA ARG A 227 0.69 5.75 18.28
C ARG A 227 -0.81 5.60 18.49
N LEU A 228 -1.56 5.20 17.47
CA LEU A 228 -3.03 5.04 17.53
C LEU A 228 -3.46 3.96 18.50
N THR A 229 -2.58 3.00 18.80
CA THR A 229 -2.83 1.91 19.75
C THR A 229 -2.25 2.15 21.14
N GLY A 230 -1.70 3.35 21.40
CA GLY A 230 -1.20 3.76 22.71
C GLY A 230 0.17 3.19 23.07
N ARG A 231 0.99 2.85 22.08
CA ARG A 231 2.35 2.33 22.24
C ARG A 231 3.38 3.39 21.91
N GLU A 232 4.56 3.25 22.52
CA GLU A 232 5.73 4.07 22.19
C GLU A 232 6.20 3.82 20.75
N LEU A 233 6.77 4.86 20.14
CA LEU A 233 7.37 4.77 18.82
C LEU A 233 8.67 3.96 18.88
N VAL A 234 9.03 3.34 17.75
CA VAL A 234 10.36 2.74 17.60
C VAL A 234 11.38 3.87 17.39
N PRO A 235 12.47 3.94 18.18
CA PRO A 235 13.53 4.93 17.96
C PRO A 235 14.19 4.74 16.58
N GLU A 236 14.65 5.84 15.96
CA GLU A 236 15.19 5.84 14.59
C GLU A 236 16.38 4.88 14.44
N GLU A 237 17.26 4.83 15.44
CA GLU A 237 18.41 3.93 15.49
C GLU A 237 18.05 2.43 15.53
N ARG A 238 16.76 2.12 15.70
CA ARG A 238 16.20 0.77 15.74
C ARG A 238 15.27 0.48 14.56
N VAL A 239 15.25 1.38 13.58
CA VAL A 239 14.61 1.17 12.29
C VAL A 239 15.68 0.78 11.27
N ALA A 240 15.67 -0.47 10.84
CA ALA A 240 16.58 -0.98 9.83
C ALA A 240 15.89 -0.98 8.46
N LEU A 241 16.31 -0.08 7.56
CA LEU A 241 15.96 -0.12 6.14
C LEU A 241 16.96 -1.03 5.42
N VAL A 242 16.47 -2.09 4.78
CA VAL A 242 17.27 -3.02 3.97
C VAL A 242 16.91 -2.92 2.50
#